data_AF-A0A1V5XIV2-F1
#
_entry.id   AF-A0A1V5XIV2-F1
#
_cell.length_a   1.000
_cell.length_b   1.000
_cell.length_c   1.000
_cell.angle_alpha   90.00
_cell.angle_beta   90.00
_cell.angle_gamma   90.00
#
_symmetry.space_group_name_H-M   'P 1'
#
loop_
_entity.id
_entity.type
_entity.pdbx_description
1 polymer ?
#
loop_
_entity_poly.entity_id
_entity_poly.type
_entity_poly.pdbx_seq_one_letter_code
_entity_poly.pdbx_strand_id
1 'polypeptide(L)'
;MNRFNNKIGAITLVGLAALYMILSLSMGRSAASEAPPNLAPAEAAVDVWQATALLAQQPQPVVVDVRAKDQYEQYHLTGSTSMPGASAHDILKVSQGKPAILLVADTDENASKLAGEVAALDKTTHVHFLKEGVRGWYLTYEVPTPLFNEKPPPYGWAEAMATVQAFVHEGKGNASEVVAAVGKLSTSGYMPTQLQGKKKPAAAGAKKKVSGGCG
;
A
#
# COMPACT_ATOMS: atom_id res chain seq x y z
N MET A 1 -35.87 -47.09 -30.89
CA MET A 1 -34.52 -46.48 -30.75
C MET A 1 -34.45 -45.28 -31.69
N ASN A 2 -34.67 -44.06 -31.18
CA ASN A 2 -34.60 -42.85 -32.00
C ASN A 2 -33.13 -42.53 -32.31
N ARG A 3 -32.77 -42.53 -33.59
CA ARG A 3 -31.43 -42.18 -34.06
C ARG A 3 -31.23 -40.67 -33.90
N PHE A 4 -30.26 -40.28 -33.10
CA PHE A 4 -29.88 -38.89 -32.89
C PHE A 4 -29.40 -38.31 -34.22
N ASN A 5 -29.98 -37.18 -34.64
CA ASN A 5 -29.60 -36.53 -35.89
C ASN A 5 -28.37 -35.64 -35.64
N ASN A 6 -27.21 -36.10 -36.08
CA ASN A 6 -25.92 -35.44 -35.85
C ASN A 6 -25.88 -33.98 -36.35
N LYS A 7 -26.69 -33.63 -37.36
CA LYS A 7 -26.80 -32.23 -37.83
C LYS A 7 -27.51 -31.34 -36.82
N ILE A 8 -28.54 -31.85 -36.16
CA ILE A 8 -29.27 -31.13 -35.11
C ILE A 8 -28.35 -30.95 -33.90
N GLY A 9 -27.64 -32.01 -33.48
CA GLY A 9 -26.69 -31.94 -32.37
C GLY A 9 -25.57 -30.92 -32.59
N ALA A 10 -24.98 -30.86 -33.79
CA ALA A 10 -23.93 -29.89 -34.09
C ALA A 10 -24.42 -28.44 -34.05
N ILE A 11 -25.62 -28.17 -34.59
CA ILE A 11 -26.22 -26.83 -34.56
C ILE A 11 -26.52 -26.40 -33.11
N THR A 12 -27.05 -27.30 -32.28
CA THR A 12 -27.33 -27.00 -30.87
C THR A 12 -26.04 -26.69 -30.10
N LEU A 13 -24.95 -27.41 -30.36
CA LEU A 13 -23.69 -27.25 -29.65
C LEU A 13 -22.99 -25.93 -30.02
N VAL A 14 -22.97 -25.58 -31.30
CA VAL A 14 -22.44 -24.28 -31.77
C VAL A 14 -23.29 -23.11 -31.24
N GLY A 15 -24.62 -23.26 -31.25
CA GLY A 15 -25.54 -22.26 -30.69
C GLY A 15 -25.33 -22.04 -29.20
N LEU A 16 -25.16 -23.12 -28.42
CA LEU A 16 -24.85 -23.03 -26.99
C LEU A 16 -23.48 -22.42 -26.72
N ALA A 17 -22.46 -22.74 -27.53
CA ALA A 17 -21.13 -22.16 -27.38
C ALA A 17 -21.13 -20.66 -27.69
N ALA A 18 -21.82 -20.22 -28.75
CA ALA A 18 -21.97 -18.81 -29.07
C ALA A 18 -22.77 -18.06 -27.99
N LEU A 19 -23.85 -18.66 -27.49
CA LEU A 19 -24.64 -18.11 -26.39
C LEU A 19 -23.82 -18.02 -25.11
N TYR A 20 -23.02 -19.03 -24.79
CA TYR A 20 -22.10 -19.02 -23.65
C TYR A 20 -21.04 -17.92 -23.81
N MET A 21 -20.51 -17.71 -25.02
CA MET A 21 -19.52 -16.66 -25.28
C MET A 21 -20.15 -15.26 -25.10
N ILE A 22 -21.36 -15.03 -25.62
CA ILE A 22 -22.12 -13.77 -25.44
C ILE A 22 -22.51 -13.55 -23.97
N LEU A 23 -22.93 -14.61 -23.28
CA LEU A 23 -23.20 -14.57 -21.84
C LEU A 23 -21.92 -14.32 -21.04
N SER A 24 -20.78 -14.86 -21.44
CA SER A 24 -19.50 -14.63 -20.75
C SER A 24 -18.97 -13.20 -20.95
N LEU A 25 -19.24 -12.60 -22.12
CA LEU A 25 -18.90 -11.21 -22.41
C LEU A 25 -19.84 -10.22 -21.71
N SER A 26 -21.13 -10.56 -21.59
CA SER A 26 -22.12 -9.71 -20.91
C SER A 26 -22.15 -9.90 -19.38
N MET A 27 -21.83 -11.10 -18.90
CA MET A 27 -21.55 -11.44 -17.50
C MET A 27 -20.05 -11.45 -17.22
N GLY A 28 -19.27 -10.67 -17.97
CA GLY A 28 -17.92 -10.29 -17.58
C GLY A 28 -18.04 -9.68 -16.20
N ARG A 29 -17.90 -10.53 -15.18
CA ARG A 29 -17.64 -10.13 -13.81
C ARG A 29 -16.35 -9.34 -13.93
N SER A 30 -16.47 -8.02 -14.04
CA SER A 30 -15.43 -7.14 -13.56
C SER A 30 -15.03 -7.72 -12.21
N ALA A 31 -13.82 -8.26 -12.13
CA ALA A 31 -13.15 -8.60 -10.89
C ALA A 31 -12.79 -7.30 -10.14
N ALA A 32 -13.76 -6.40 -10.06
CA ALA A 32 -13.68 -5.08 -9.48
C ALA A 32 -15.03 -4.86 -8.82
N SER A 33 -15.19 -5.41 -7.62
CA SER A 33 -15.87 -4.71 -6.53
C SER A 33 -15.80 -5.57 -5.24
N GLU A 34 -14.61 -6.03 -4.85
CA GLU A 34 -14.32 -5.71 -3.46
C GLU A 34 -14.14 -4.20 -3.47
N ALA A 35 -14.95 -3.49 -2.67
CA ALA A 35 -14.76 -2.07 -2.50
C ALA A 35 -13.27 -1.87 -2.21
N PRO A 36 -12.56 -1.00 -2.96
CA PRO A 36 -11.17 -0.75 -2.66
C PRO A 36 -11.08 -0.44 -1.17
N PRO A 37 -10.04 -0.95 -0.49
CA PRO A 37 -9.87 -0.69 0.94
C PRO A 37 -10.04 0.80 1.16
N ASN A 38 -10.67 1.18 2.27
CA ASN A 38 -10.83 2.60 2.55
C ASN A 38 -9.45 3.23 2.78
N LEU A 39 -8.89 3.81 1.71
CA LEU A 39 -7.60 4.49 1.70
C LEU A 39 -7.74 5.95 2.15
N ALA A 40 -8.97 6.43 2.36
CA ALA A 40 -9.17 7.75 2.94
C ALA A 40 -8.81 7.69 4.43
N PRO A 41 -7.96 8.60 4.92
CA PRO A 41 -7.53 8.58 6.30
C PRO A 41 -8.67 9.00 7.23
N ALA A 42 -9.16 8.06 8.04
CA ALA A 42 -10.14 8.32 9.09
C ALA A 42 -9.49 8.87 10.38
N GLU A 43 -8.17 8.70 10.50
CA GLU A 43 -7.37 9.06 11.67
C GLU A 43 -6.19 9.98 11.26
N ALA A 44 -5.60 10.67 12.24
CA ALA A 44 -4.39 11.46 12.03
C ALA A 44 -3.19 10.56 11.68
N ALA A 45 -3.14 9.33 12.21
CA ALA A 45 -2.12 8.35 11.85
C ALA A 45 -2.44 7.73 10.48
N VAL A 46 -1.52 7.82 9.54
CA VAL A 46 -1.67 7.20 8.21
C VAL A 46 -0.51 6.25 7.93
N ASP A 47 -0.81 5.06 7.41
CA ASP A 47 0.23 4.18 6.89
C ASP A 47 0.80 4.69 5.56
N VAL A 48 1.83 4.01 5.03
CA VAL A 48 2.51 4.41 3.79
C VAL A 48 1.56 4.43 2.59
N TRP A 49 0.62 3.48 2.52
CA TRP A 49 -0.33 3.39 1.41
C TRP A 49 -1.35 4.53 1.48
N GLN A 50 -1.92 4.76 2.65
CA GLN A 50 -2.85 5.86 2.92
C GLN A 50 -2.18 7.22 2.70
N ALA A 51 -0.93 7.39 3.14
CA ALA A 51 -0.15 8.59 2.91
C ALA A 51 0.02 8.86 1.41
N THR A 52 0.43 7.85 0.63
CA THR A 52 0.60 7.99 -0.81
C THR A 52 -0.72 8.31 -1.52
N ALA A 53 -1.82 7.65 -1.13
CA ALA A 53 -3.14 7.96 -1.67
C ALA A 53 -3.58 9.40 -1.33
N LEU A 54 -3.29 9.87 -0.11
CA LEU A 54 -3.53 11.25 0.29
C LEU A 54 -2.72 12.23 -0.56
N LEU A 55 -1.42 11.99 -0.72
CA LEU A 55 -0.54 12.85 -1.50
C LEU A 55 -0.97 12.93 -2.97
N ALA A 56 -1.46 11.82 -3.54
CA ALA A 56 -1.95 11.77 -4.91
C ALA A 56 -3.28 12.53 -5.10
N GLN A 57 -4.17 12.50 -4.10
CA GLN A 57 -5.50 13.12 -4.19
C GLN A 57 -5.51 14.61 -3.88
N GLN A 58 -4.54 15.09 -3.10
CA GLN A 58 -4.54 16.48 -2.65
C GLN A 58 -3.83 17.39 -3.66
N PRO A 59 -4.43 18.55 -4.01
CA PRO A 59 -3.74 19.54 -4.82
C PRO A 59 -2.66 20.23 -3.97
N GLN A 60 -1.39 19.96 -4.28
CA GLN A 60 -0.22 20.53 -3.59
C GLN A 60 -0.14 20.17 -2.08
N PRO A 61 -0.04 18.88 -1.73
CA PRO A 61 0.16 18.49 -0.34
C PRO A 61 1.48 19.04 0.20
N VAL A 62 1.52 19.33 1.50
CA VAL A 62 2.77 19.68 2.18
C VAL A 62 3.23 18.50 3.02
N VAL A 63 4.47 18.08 2.80
CA VAL A 63 5.13 17.07 3.63
C VAL A 63 6.19 17.77 4.46
N VAL A 64 6.07 17.71 5.79
CA VAL A 64 7.01 18.34 6.72
C VAL A 64 7.75 17.26 7.50
N ASP A 65 9.07 17.27 7.41
CA ASP A 65 9.95 16.36 8.14
C ASP A 65 10.63 17.13 9.28
N VAL A 66 10.21 16.84 10.51
CA VAL A 66 10.70 17.53 11.72
C VAL A 66 11.84 16.81 12.42
N ARG A 67 12.33 15.72 11.84
CA ARG A 67 13.49 14.96 12.34
C ARG A 67 14.76 15.81 12.33
N ALA A 68 15.82 15.30 12.95
CA ALA A 68 17.11 15.96 12.92
C ALA A 68 17.63 16.10 11.48
N LYS A 69 18.37 17.19 11.21
CA LYS A 69 18.80 17.54 9.86
C LYS A 69 19.68 16.46 9.22
N ASP A 70 20.55 15.85 10.00
CA ASP A 70 21.43 14.76 9.58
C ASP A 70 20.63 13.50 9.16
N GLN A 71 19.55 13.18 9.88
CA GLN A 71 18.66 12.08 9.50
C GLN A 71 17.91 12.37 8.20
N TYR A 72 17.46 13.62 8.02
CA TYR A 72 16.83 14.06 6.78
C TYR A 72 17.80 13.96 5.58
N GLU A 73 19.03 14.44 5.76
CA GLU A 73 20.07 14.40 4.71
C GLU A 73 20.46 12.97 4.31
N GLN A 74 20.37 12.00 5.22
CA GLN A 74 20.62 10.59 4.90
C GLN A 74 19.52 9.99 4.03
N TYR A 75 18.25 10.18 4.40
CA TYR A 75 17.10 9.72 3.65
C TYR A 75 15.82 10.43 4.12
N HIS A 76 14.98 10.84 3.17
CA HIS A 76 13.73 11.57 3.40
C HIS A 76 12.70 11.25 2.32
N LEU A 77 11.45 11.66 2.53
CA LEU A 77 10.42 11.58 1.49
C LEU A 77 10.73 12.59 0.39
N THR A 78 10.70 12.16 -0.87
CA THR A 78 10.85 13.07 -2.01
C THR A 78 9.83 14.20 -1.95
N GLY A 79 10.29 15.44 -2.13
CA GLY A 79 9.44 16.63 -2.07
C GLY A 79 9.05 17.08 -0.67
N SER A 80 9.53 16.41 0.39
CA SER A 80 9.36 16.90 1.76
C SER A 80 10.22 18.13 2.06
N THR A 81 9.81 18.89 3.07
CA THR A 81 10.56 20.05 3.57
C THR A 81 11.14 19.71 4.94
N SER A 82 12.48 19.81 5.06
CA SER A 82 13.17 19.64 6.34
C SER A 82 12.90 20.84 7.26
N MET A 83 12.34 20.56 8.44
CA MET A 83 12.09 21.55 9.48
C MET A 83 12.46 21.00 10.88
N PRO A 84 13.74 20.74 11.15
CA PRO A 84 14.17 20.11 12.40
C PRO A 84 13.72 20.89 13.64
N GLY A 85 13.00 20.22 14.54
CA GLY A 85 12.53 20.82 15.79
C GLY A 85 11.43 21.88 15.62
N ALA A 86 10.76 21.94 14.47
CA ALA A 86 9.67 22.87 14.24
C ALA A 86 8.50 22.67 15.22
N SER A 87 7.94 23.79 15.68
CA SER A 87 6.72 23.80 16.47
C SER A 87 5.47 23.71 15.61
N ALA A 88 4.31 23.47 16.23
CA ALA A 88 3.03 23.51 15.52
C ALA A 88 2.75 24.86 14.84
N HIS A 89 3.22 25.97 15.40
CA HIS A 89 3.11 27.30 14.77
C HIS A 89 3.98 27.42 13.51
N ASP A 90 5.18 26.87 13.52
CA ASP A 90 6.08 26.88 12.36
C ASP A 90 5.48 26.05 11.21
N ILE A 91 4.92 24.88 11.54
CA ILE A 91 4.22 24.02 10.59
C ILE A 91 3.03 24.75 9.95
N LEU A 92 2.18 25.37 10.77
CA LEU A 92 1.02 26.11 10.25
C LEU A 92 1.42 27.27 9.33
N LYS A 93 2.56 27.91 9.62
CA LYS A 93 3.06 29.01 8.79
C LYS A 93 3.48 28.53 7.39
N VAL A 94 4.09 27.36 7.27
CA VAL A 94 4.48 26.81 5.96
C VAL A 94 3.32 26.15 5.21
N SER A 95 2.27 25.73 5.93
CA SER A 95 1.08 25.11 5.37
C SER A 95 -0.07 26.07 5.08
N GLN A 96 0.13 27.38 5.21
CA GLN A 96 -0.95 28.36 5.01
C GLN A 96 -1.62 28.20 3.64
N GLY A 97 -2.94 28.02 3.64
CA GLY A 97 -3.74 27.84 2.42
C GLY A 97 -3.59 26.47 1.75
N LYS A 98 -2.97 25.50 2.42
CA LYS A 98 -2.78 24.14 1.91
C LYS A 98 -3.83 23.20 2.50
N PRO A 99 -4.43 22.32 1.69
CA PRO A 99 -5.57 21.52 2.14
C PRO A 99 -5.19 20.37 3.08
N ALA A 100 -3.93 19.89 3.01
CA ALA A 100 -3.46 18.78 3.82
C ALA A 100 -1.97 18.87 4.15
N ILE A 101 -1.62 18.42 5.36
CA ILE A 101 -0.24 18.28 5.85
C ILE A 101 0.02 16.82 6.17
N LEU A 102 1.15 16.30 5.72
CA LEU A 102 1.73 15.04 6.19
C LEU A 102 2.98 15.33 7.03
N LEU A 103 2.92 15.00 8.31
CA LEU A 103 4.03 15.12 9.24
C LEU A 103 4.86 13.86 9.29
N VAL A 104 6.17 14.04 9.38
CA VAL A 104 7.16 12.99 9.56
C VAL A 104 8.03 13.37 10.75
N ALA A 105 8.13 12.51 11.75
CA ALA A 105 8.94 12.70 12.93
C ALA A 105 9.73 11.43 13.27
N ASP A 106 10.58 11.51 14.31
CA ASP A 106 11.45 10.41 14.73
C ASP A 106 10.68 9.22 15.29
N THR A 107 9.58 9.50 15.98
CA THR A 107 8.70 8.48 16.58
C THR A 107 7.24 8.84 16.33
N ASP A 108 6.38 7.82 16.31
CA ASP A 108 4.94 7.98 16.14
C ASP A 108 4.34 8.81 17.31
N GLU A 109 4.88 8.70 18.52
CA GLU A 109 4.44 9.49 19.67
C GLU A 109 4.70 10.99 19.48
N ASN A 110 5.90 11.36 19.01
CA ASN A 110 6.23 12.75 18.72
C ASN A 110 5.39 13.28 17.56
N ALA A 111 5.22 12.47 16.50
CA ALA A 111 4.40 12.82 15.35
C ALA A 111 2.93 13.05 15.74
N SER A 112 2.37 12.14 16.55
CA SER A 112 1.00 12.22 17.04
C SER A 112 0.77 13.44 17.92
N LYS A 113 1.70 13.72 18.85
CA LYS A 113 1.63 14.92 19.70
C LYS A 113 1.61 16.19 18.86
N LEU A 114 2.54 16.31 17.92
CA LEU A 114 2.67 17.49 17.07
C LEU A 114 1.48 17.68 16.14
N ALA A 115 0.96 16.59 15.55
CA ALA A 115 -0.27 16.61 14.77
C ALA A 115 -1.47 17.11 15.60
N GLY A 116 -1.59 16.65 16.86
CA GLY A 116 -2.62 17.12 17.78
C GLY A 116 -2.51 18.61 18.11
N GLU A 117 -1.29 19.11 18.32
CA GLU A 117 -1.04 20.54 18.55
C GLU A 117 -1.40 21.40 17.33
N VAL A 118 -1.03 20.96 16.12
CA VAL A 118 -1.41 21.63 14.85
C VAL A 118 -2.93 21.67 14.70
N ALA A 119 -3.61 20.53 14.90
CA ALA A 119 -5.07 20.44 14.79
C ALA A 119 -5.81 21.28 15.85
N ALA A 120 -5.21 21.47 17.04
CA ALA A 120 -5.78 22.31 18.09
C ALA A 120 -5.67 23.80 17.76
N LEU A 121 -4.59 24.21 17.08
CA LEU A 121 -4.37 25.59 16.65
C LEU A 121 -5.21 25.97 15.43
N ASP A 122 -5.39 25.04 14.48
CA ASP A 122 -6.22 25.25 13.29
C ASP A 122 -7.03 23.98 12.94
N LYS A 123 -8.34 24.05 13.15
CA LYS A 123 -9.28 22.95 12.88
C LYS A 123 -9.63 22.80 11.40
N THR A 124 -9.27 23.77 10.56
CA THR A 124 -9.58 23.74 9.12
C THR A 124 -8.52 23.01 8.31
N THR A 125 -7.31 22.91 8.86
CA THR A 125 -6.20 22.20 8.22
C THR A 125 -6.24 20.72 8.57
N HIS A 126 -6.27 19.86 7.54
CA HIS A 126 -6.19 18.42 7.73
C HIS A 126 -4.74 18.00 7.94
N VAL A 127 -4.38 17.69 9.18
CA VAL A 127 -3.05 17.21 9.54
C VAL A 127 -3.05 15.71 9.79
N HIS A 128 -2.13 15.03 9.11
CA HIS A 128 -1.84 13.62 9.27
C HIS A 128 -0.37 13.44 9.63
N PHE A 129 -0.02 12.28 10.17
CA PHE A 129 1.37 11.88 10.36
C PHE A 129 1.63 10.49 9.80
N LEU A 130 2.82 10.30 9.23
CA LEU A 130 3.24 9.04 8.66
C LEU A 130 3.64 8.07 9.77
N LYS A 131 2.83 7.03 9.95
CA LYS A 131 3.10 5.93 10.88
C LYS A 131 4.37 5.18 10.45
N GLU A 132 5.21 4.84 11.41
CA GLU A 132 6.56 4.27 11.21
C GLU A 132 7.54 5.21 10.47
N GLY A 133 7.14 6.47 10.24
CA GLY A 133 7.92 7.53 9.64
C GLY A 133 8.59 7.15 8.31
N VAL A 134 9.76 7.75 8.07
CA VAL A 134 10.52 7.53 6.82
C VAL A 134 11.03 6.10 6.71
N ARG A 135 11.21 5.38 7.83
CA ARG A 135 11.59 3.98 7.79
C ARG A 135 10.53 3.13 7.09
N GLY A 136 9.25 3.30 7.45
CA GLY A 136 8.15 2.61 6.78
C GLY A 136 8.10 2.91 5.29
N TRP A 137 8.26 4.19 4.93
CA TRP A 137 8.32 4.66 3.54
C TRP A 137 9.44 3.98 2.73
N TYR A 138 10.68 4.03 3.27
CA TYR A 138 11.86 3.47 2.62
C TYR A 138 11.76 1.96 2.42
N LEU A 139 11.28 1.24 3.43
CA LEU A 139 11.06 -0.22 3.32
C LEU A 139 9.97 -0.59 2.32
N THR A 140 9.05 0.33 2.03
CA THR A 140 7.95 0.10 1.09
C THR A 140 8.37 0.37 -0.35
N TYR A 141 9.11 1.45 -0.61
CA TYR A 141 9.37 1.94 -1.98
C TYR A 141 10.82 1.80 -2.46
N GLU A 142 11.81 1.91 -1.58
CA GLU A 142 13.24 1.91 -1.97
C GLU A 142 13.85 0.51 -1.85
N VAL A 143 13.38 -0.24 -0.85
CA VAL A 143 13.68 -1.67 -0.72
C VAL A 143 12.36 -2.45 -0.80
N PRO A 144 11.57 -2.26 -1.88
CA PRO A 144 10.26 -2.87 -2.01
C PRO A 144 10.45 -4.37 -1.95
N THR A 145 9.95 -4.98 -0.88
CA THR A 145 10.35 -6.35 -0.59
C THR A 145 9.78 -7.29 -1.66
N PRO A 146 10.65 -8.10 -2.28
CA PRO A 146 10.60 -9.52 -1.96
C PRO A 146 11.99 -10.15 -1.80
N LEU A 147 12.98 -9.42 -1.26
CA LEU A 147 14.30 -9.99 -0.94
C LEU A 147 14.20 -11.28 -0.10
N PHE A 148 13.07 -11.51 0.58
CA PHE A 148 12.79 -12.70 1.38
C PHE A 148 11.36 -13.25 1.18
N ASN A 149 10.76 -13.14 -0.01
CA ASN A 149 9.50 -13.84 -0.30
C ASN A 149 9.71 -14.99 -1.28
N GLU A 150 9.44 -16.21 -0.82
CA GLU A 150 9.55 -17.42 -1.66
C GLU A 150 8.45 -17.50 -2.73
N LYS A 151 7.35 -16.75 -2.56
CA LYS A 151 6.25 -16.69 -3.51
C LYS A 151 6.48 -15.55 -4.50
N PRO A 152 6.18 -15.75 -5.80
CA PRO A 152 6.19 -14.66 -6.77
C PRO A 152 5.13 -13.59 -6.41
N PRO A 153 5.32 -12.35 -6.85
CA PRO A 153 4.34 -11.29 -6.66
C PRO A 153 3.01 -11.63 -7.35
N PRO A 154 1.87 -11.24 -6.76
CA PRO A 154 0.57 -11.46 -7.37
C PRO A 154 0.44 -10.69 -8.69
N TYR A 155 -0.52 -11.10 -9.52
CA TYR A 155 -0.73 -10.52 -10.84
C TYR A 155 -0.91 -9.00 -10.80
N GLY A 156 -0.13 -8.29 -11.62
CA GLY A 156 -0.15 -6.83 -11.75
C GLY A 156 0.30 -6.07 -10.50
N TRP A 157 0.98 -6.74 -9.56
CA TRP A 157 1.66 -6.08 -8.44
C TRP A 157 2.84 -5.23 -8.93
N ALA A 158 3.66 -5.75 -9.84
CA ALA A 158 4.83 -5.04 -10.35
C ALA A 158 4.46 -3.76 -11.11
N GLU A 159 3.41 -3.82 -11.91
CA GLU A 159 2.85 -2.65 -12.59
C GLU A 159 2.34 -1.62 -11.59
N ALA A 160 1.55 -2.04 -10.59
CA ALA A 160 1.07 -1.15 -9.54
C ALA A 160 2.22 -0.51 -8.74
N MET A 161 3.27 -1.27 -8.41
CA MET A 161 4.45 -0.75 -7.74
C MET A 161 5.19 0.26 -8.60
N ALA A 162 5.36 -0.01 -9.90
CA ALA A 162 5.99 0.93 -10.83
C ALA A 162 5.19 2.24 -10.94
N THR A 163 3.87 2.18 -11.03
CA THR A 163 2.99 3.37 -11.02
C THR A 163 3.19 4.20 -9.76
N VAL A 164 3.20 3.54 -8.59
CA VAL A 164 3.38 4.24 -7.32
C VAL A 164 4.78 4.81 -7.16
N GLN A 165 5.84 4.09 -7.54
CA GLN A 165 7.21 4.57 -7.48
C GLN A 165 7.44 5.75 -8.42
N ALA A 166 6.87 5.74 -9.63
CA ALA A 166 6.93 6.89 -10.54
C ALA A 166 6.29 8.14 -9.92
N PHE A 167 5.19 7.98 -9.20
CA PHE A 167 4.58 9.07 -8.44
C PHE A 167 5.44 9.54 -7.27
N VAL A 168 5.90 8.61 -6.44
CA VAL A 168 6.65 8.91 -5.21
C VAL A 168 8.02 9.51 -5.51
N HIS A 169 8.73 9.06 -6.55
CA HIS A 169 10.08 9.52 -6.85
C HIS A 169 10.12 10.68 -7.85
N GLU A 170 9.18 10.72 -8.81
CA GLU A 170 9.22 11.70 -9.90
C GLU A 170 8.07 12.71 -9.84
N GLY A 171 7.10 12.53 -8.94
CA GLY A 171 5.88 13.34 -8.89
C GLY A 171 5.00 13.16 -10.13
N LYS A 172 5.17 12.07 -10.89
CA LYS A 172 4.46 11.81 -12.14
C LYS A 172 3.32 10.82 -11.94
N GLY A 173 2.30 10.95 -12.79
CA GLY A 173 1.19 9.99 -12.87
C GLY A 173 -0.16 10.62 -12.60
N ASN A 174 -1.21 9.95 -13.07
CA ASN A 174 -2.57 10.39 -12.81
C ASN A 174 -2.98 9.99 -11.39
N ALA A 175 -3.54 10.93 -10.62
CA ALA A 175 -3.99 10.69 -9.24
C ALA A 175 -4.89 9.44 -9.12
N SER A 176 -5.82 9.24 -10.06
CA SER A 176 -6.74 8.10 -10.03
C SER A 176 -6.03 6.75 -10.25
N GLU A 177 -5.02 6.73 -11.12
CA GLU A 177 -4.20 5.54 -11.39
C GLU A 177 -3.32 5.20 -10.18
N VAL A 178 -2.74 6.22 -9.54
CA VAL A 178 -1.94 6.05 -8.33
C VAL A 178 -2.80 5.48 -7.20
N VAL A 179 -3.99 6.04 -6.97
CA VAL A 179 -4.92 5.55 -5.93
C VAL A 179 -5.35 4.10 -6.22
N ALA A 180 -5.65 3.77 -7.48
CA ALA A 180 -5.99 2.39 -7.87
C ALA A 180 -4.82 1.42 -7.64
N ALA A 181 -3.60 1.83 -7.99
CA ALA A 181 -2.39 1.05 -7.76
C ALA A 181 -2.13 0.82 -6.26
N VAL A 182 -2.26 1.86 -5.43
CA VAL A 182 -2.16 1.76 -3.97
C VAL A 182 -3.22 0.80 -3.40
N GLY A 183 -4.46 0.86 -3.88
CA GLY A 183 -5.52 -0.05 -3.46
C GLY A 183 -5.18 -1.51 -3.75
N LYS A 184 -4.55 -1.77 -4.90
CA LYS A 184 -4.07 -3.11 -5.26
C LYS A 184 -2.91 -3.57 -4.37
N LEU A 185 -1.94 -2.70 -4.09
CA LEU A 185 -0.78 -3.03 -3.27
C LEU A 185 -1.16 -3.29 -1.82
N SER A 186 -1.99 -2.44 -1.23
CA SER A 186 -2.45 -2.56 0.17
C SER A 186 -3.27 -3.84 0.42
N THR A 187 -4.08 -4.29 -0.54
CA THR A 187 -4.85 -5.54 -0.44
C THR A 187 -4.08 -6.80 -0.79
N SER A 188 -2.95 -6.67 -1.49
CA SER A 188 -2.23 -7.83 -2.02
C SER A 188 -1.69 -8.79 -0.95
N GLY A 189 -1.51 -8.31 0.29
CA GLY A 189 -0.86 -9.06 1.37
C GLY A 189 0.57 -9.52 1.04
N TYR A 190 1.16 -8.95 -0.02
CA TYR A 190 2.46 -9.35 -0.51
C TYR A 190 3.55 -8.70 0.33
N MET A 191 4.01 -9.43 1.33
CA MET A 191 4.99 -9.01 2.35
C MET A 191 6.11 -10.07 2.48
N PRO A 192 7.33 -9.71 2.93
CA PRO A 192 8.38 -10.70 3.19
C PRO A 192 7.89 -11.80 4.12
N THR A 193 8.32 -13.04 3.87
CA THR A 193 7.88 -14.22 4.63
C THR A 193 8.25 -14.11 6.12
N GLN A 194 9.27 -13.31 6.45
CA GLN A 194 9.70 -13.03 7.83
C GLN A 194 8.72 -12.13 8.61
N LEU A 195 7.93 -11.30 7.92
CA LEU A 195 6.91 -10.44 8.52
C LEU A 195 5.51 -11.08 8.50
N GLN A 196 5.31 -12.13 7.70
CA GLN A 196 4.12 -12.97 7.79
C GLN A 196 4.16 -13.68 9.14
N GLY A 197 3.31 -13.24 10.08
CA GLY A 197 3.31 -13.66 11.48
C GLY A 197 3.68 -15.13 11.63
N LYS A 198 4.81 -15.41 12.29
CA LYS A 198 5.32 -16.77 12.49
C LYS A 198 4.17 -17.63 13.00
N LYS A 199 3.65 -18.54 12.17
CA LYS A 199 3.02 -19.74 12.71
C LYS A 199 4.10 -20.37 13.58
N LYS A 200 3.83 -20.45 14.89
CA LYS A 200 4.66 -21.15 15.86
C LYS A 200 5.10 -22.46 15.20
N PRO A 201 6.41 -22.73 15.04
CA PRO A 201 6.84 -23.96 14.40
C PRO A 201 6.14 -25.11 15.11
N ALA A 202 5.48 -25.98 14.34
CA ALA A 202 4.90 -27.19 14.90
C ALA A 202 6.01 -27.89 15.68
N ALA A 203 5.77 -28.14 16.96
CA ALA A 203 6.75 -28.80 17.82
C ALA A 203 7.22 -30.05 17.09
N ALA A 204 8.49 -30.10 16.71
CA ALA A 204 9.12 -31.26 16.12
C ALA A 204 9.19 -32.35 17.19
N GLY A 205 8.07 -33.05 17.37
CA GLY A 205 7.99 -34.26 18.14
C GLY A 205 8.68 -35.37 17.37
N ALA A 206 9.93 -35.65 17.75
CA ALA A 206 10.47 -36.99 17.95
C ALA A 206 12.01 -36.91 17.96
N LYS A 207 12.60 -36.94 19.15
CA LYS A 207 14.01 -37.27 19.32
C LYS A 207 14.26 -38.65 18.70
N LYS A 208 14.92 -38.72 17.54
CA LYS A 208 15.56 -39.97 17.10
C LYS A 208 16.70 -40.24 18.08
N LYS A 209 16.55 -41.27 18.91
CA LYS A 209 17.64 -41.83 19.71
C LYS A 209 18.74 -42.27 18.75
N VAL A 210 19.91 -41.63 18.85
CA VAL A 210 21.13 -42.18 18.28
C VAL A 210 21.60 -43.23 19.28
N SER A 211 21.35 -44.50 18.97
CA SER A 211 21.93 -45.62 19.71
C SER A 211 23.39 -45.75 19.29
N GLY A 212 24.32 -45.22 20.09
CA GLY A 212 25.73 -45.58 19.99
C GLY A 212 25.91 -47.02 20.47
N GLY A 213 26.16 -47.94 19.54
CA GLY A 213 26.74 -49.24 19.84
C GLY A 213 28.26 -49.13 19.78
N CYS A 214 28.92 -49.30 20.93
CA CYS A 214 30.33 -49.66 20.96
C CYS A 214 30.40 -51.18 20.77
N GLY A 215 31.14 -51.61 19.77
CA GLY A 215 31.54 -52.97 19.49
C GLY A 215 32.84 -52.93 18.70
#